data_AF-A0A349ULH4-F1
#
_entry.id   AF-A0A349ULH4-F1
#
_cell.length_a   1.000
_cell.length_b   1.000
_cell.length_c   1.000
_cell.angle_alpha   90.00
_cell.angle_beta   90.00
_cell.angle_gamma   90.00
#
_symmetry.space_group_name_H-M   'P 1'
#
loop_
_entity.id
_entity.type
_entity.pdbx_description
1 polymer ?
#
loop_
_entity_poly.entity_id
_entity_poly.type
_entity_poly.pdbx_seq_one_letter_code
_entity_poly.pdbx_strand_id
1 'polypeptide(L)'
;MAHDILKGSVQQETSRAGIFILGILMGGVLVIVSYLADWFFVDPFYSSSLALVGTVLLGVPIIWHAARELGHGHMHMDELVALAVIASVAARDYKAAGAVAFFLLLANLIETRTALGARASIE
;
A
#
# COMPACT_ATOMS: atom_id res chain seq x y z
N MET A 1 34.78 12.62 10.87
CA MET A 1 34.55 11.29 10.26
C MET A 1 33.20 10.67 10.63
N ALA A 2 32.70 10.77 11.87
CA ALA A 2 31.38 10.24 12.24
C ALA A 2 30.18 11.02 11.64
N HIS A 3 30.35 12.31 11.34
CA HIS A 3 29.29 13.17 10.81
C HIS A 3 28.85 12.82 9.38
N ASP A 4 29.74 12.28 8.54
CA ASP A 4 29.40 11.91 7.15
C ASP A 4 28.67 10.56 7.06
N ILE A 5 28.96 9.64 7.99
CA ILE A 5 28.30 8.33 8.07
C ILE A 5 26.82 8.51 8.44
N LEU A 6 26.52 9.45 9.36
CA LEU A 6 25.17 9.78 9.78
C LEU A 6 24.36 10.49 8.68
N LYS A 7 25.01 11.31 7.84
CA LYS A 7 24.33 11.92 6.68
C LYS A 7 23.95 10.89 5.62
N GLY A 8 24.82 9.90 5.38
CA GLY A 8 24.56 8.82 4.42
C GLY A 8 23.38 7.94 4.81
N SER A 9 23.25 7.57 6.10
CA SER A 9 22.17 6.71 6.57
C SER A 9 20.80 7.41 6.56
N VAL A 10 20.73 8.68 6.98
CA VAL A 10 19.48 9.45 7.00
C VAL A 10 18.97 9.73 5.57
N GLN A 11 19.87 10.02 4.63
CA GLN A 11 19.52 10.22 3.22
C GLN A 11 18.97 8.93 2.57
N GLN A 12 19.50 7.76 2.94
CA GLN A 12 19.02 6.48 2.43
C GLN A 12 17.64 6.10 2.97
N GLU A 13 17.37 6.30 4.27
CA GLU A 13 16.06 5.99 4.85
C GLU A 13 14.95 6.89 4.30
N THR A 14 15.22 8.19 4.15
CA THR A 14 14.27 9.14 3.55
C THR A 14 13.97 8.81 2.09
N SER A 15 14.98 8.42 1.31
CA SER A 15 14.78 7.98 -0.08
C SER A 15 13.93 6.71 -0.15
N ARG A 16 14.14 5.75 0.76
CA ARG A 16 13.42 4.47 0.78
C ARG A 16 11.94 4.67 1.14
N ALA A 17 11.65 5.52 2.12
CA ALA A 17 10.29 5.93 2.47
C ALA A 17 9.60 6.68 1.32
N GLY A 18 10.32 7.57 0.63
CA GLY A 18 9.79 8.28 -0.53
C GLY A 18 9.39 7.36 -1.68
N ILE A 19 10.22 6.37 -2.01
CA ILE A 19 9.93 5.36 -3.04
C ILE A 19 8.69 4.54 -2.65
N PHE A 20 8.56 4.17 -1.39
CA PHE A 20 7.39 3.42 -0.90
C PHE A 20 6.10 4.23 -1.07
N ILE A 21 6.09 5.49 -0.62
CA ILE A 21 4.95 6.40 -0.78
C ILE A 21 4.60 6.60 -2.26
N LEU A 22 5.61 6.84 -3.11
CA LEU A 22 5.41 6.99 -4.54
C LEU A 22 4.79 5.72 -5.14
N GLY A 23 5.25 4.55 -4.71
CA GLY A 23 4.65 3.27 -5.04
C GLY A 23 3.17 3.25 -4.69
N ILE A 24 2.80 3.50 -3.43
CA ILE A 24 1.40 3.51 -2.99
C ILE A 24 0.55 4.45 -3.84
N LEU A 25 1.02 5.67 -4.10
CA LEU A 25 0.28 6.62 -4.92
C LEU A 25 0.13 6.13 -6.36
N MET A 26 1.19 5.58 -6.96
CA MET A 26 1.14 5.01 -8.30
C MET A 26 0.15 3.84 -8.38
N GLY A 27 0.16 2.94 -7.39
CA GLY A 27 -0.78 1.84 -7.29
C GLY A 27 -2.23 2.31 -7.15
N GLY A 28 -2.47 3.30 -6.30
CA GLY A 28 -3.78 3.93 -6.14
C GLY A 28 -4.30 4.56 -7.44
N VAL A 29 -3.43 5.28 -8.16
CA VAL A 29 -3.76 5.83 -9.48
C VAL A 29 -4.12 4.72 -10.48
N LEU A 30 -3.35 3.62 -10.53
CA LEU A 30 -3.66 2.49 -11.41
C LEU A 30 -5.02 1.87 -11.11
N VAL A 31 -5.36 1.70 -9.82
CA VAL A 31 -6.68 1.20 -9.41
C VAL A 31 -7.78 2.17 -9.84
N ILE A 32 -7.64 3.47 -9.59
CA ILE A 32 -8.62 4.49 -10.02
C ILE A 32 -8.80 4.45 -11.55
N VAL A 33 -7.69 4.46 -12.30
CA VAL A 33 -7.72 4.40 -13.77
C VAL A 33 -8.37 3.10 -14.25
N SER A 34 -8.23 1.99 -13.51
CA SER A 34 -8.91 0.73 -13.86
C SER A 34 -10.44 0.83 -13.79
N TYR A 35 -11.00 1.61 -12.87
CA TYR A 35 -12.44 1.89 -12.82
C TYR A 35 -12.86 2.82 -13.96
N LEU A 36 -12.05 3.84 -14.26
CA LEU A 36 -12.32 4.76 -15.36
C LEU A 36 -12.24 4.07 -16.73
N ALA A 37 -11.37 3.08 -16.87
CA ALA A 37 -11.15 2.36 -18.12
C ALA A 37 -12.42 1.67 -18.66
N ASP A 38 -13.36 1.28 -17.79
CA ASP A 38 -14.65 0.70 -18.20
C ASP A 38 -15.52 1.67 -19.02
N TRP A 39 -15.29 2.97 -18.90
CA TRP A 39 -16.02 3.98 -19.68
C TRP A 39 -15.41 4.24 -21.06
N PHE A 40 -14.11 3.99 -21.21
CA PHE A 40 -13.37 4.28 -22.44
C PHE A 40 -13.13 3.03 -23.31
N PHE A 41 -13.04 1.86 -22.68
CA PHE A 41 -12.72 0.61 -23.35
C PHE A 41 -13.85 -0.40 -23.18
N VAL A 42 -14.26 -1.02 -24.28
CA VAL A 42 -15.28 -2.09 -24.27
C VAL A 42 -14.68 -3.42 -23.79
N ASP A 43 -13.40 -3.66 -24.05
CA ASP A 43 -12.72 -4.88 -23.66
C ASP A 43 -12.31 -4.84 -22.17
N PRO A 44 -12.82 -5.76 -21.32
CA PRO A 44 -12.48 -5.84 -19.90
C PRO A 44 -10.99 -6.13 -19.63
N PHE A 45 -10.22 -6.55 -20.63
CA PHE A 45 -8.80 -6.80 -20.51
C PHE A 45 -8.03 -5.56 -20.04
N TYR A 46 -8.33 -4.37 -20.57
CA TYR A 46 -7.62 -3.15 -20.21
C TYR A 46 -7.88 -2.76 -18.75
N SER A 47 -9.15 -2.77 -18.31
CA SER A 47 -9.49 -2.44 -16.94
C SER A 47 -8.98 -3.50 -15.95
N SER A 48 -9.07 -4.79 -16.29
CA SER A 48 -8.59 -5.87 -15.43
C SER A 48 -7.07 -5.90 -15.28
N SER A 49 -6.32 -5.62 -16.35
CA SER A 49 -4.85 -5.57 -16.31
C SER A 49 -4.35 -4.39 -15.47
N LEU A 50 -4.93 -3.20 -15.65
CA LEU A 50 -4.64 -2.02 -14.81
C LEU A 50 -4.94 -2.30 -13.33
N ALA A 51 -6.10 -2.90 -13.04
CA ALA A 51 -6.50 -3.27 -11.69
C ALA A 51 -5.53 -4.29 -11.08
N LEU A 52 -5.10 -5.29 -11.84
CA LEU A 52 -4.16 -6.30 -11.39
C LEU A 52 -2.79 -5.70 -11.05
N VAL A 53 -2.24 -4.86 -11.92
CA VAL A 53 -0.94 -4.20 -11.65
C VAL A 53 -1.04 -3.31 -10.42
N GLY A 54 -2.10 -2.50 -10.30
CA GLY A 54 -2.35 -1.68 -9.10
C GLY A 54 -2.48 -2.53 -7.83
N THR A 55 -3.23 -3.64 -7.91
CA THR A 55 -3.43 -4.57 -6.79
C THR A 55 -2.14 -5.25 -6.37
N VAL A 56 -1.31 -5.71 -7.31
CA VAL A 56 -0.02 -6.33 -6.96
C VAL A 56 0.87 -5.31 -6.28
N LEU A 57 0.93 -4.09 -6.81
CA LEU A 57 1.78 -3.04 -6.27
C LEU A 57 1.38 -2.63 -4.84
N LEU A 58 0.08 -2.55 -4.57
CA LEU A 58 -0.47 -2.20 -3.24
C LEU A 58 -0.55 -3.40 -2.29
N GLY A 59 -0.94 -4.56 -2.79
CA GLY A 59 -1.22 -5.76 -1.98
C GLY A 59 0.04 -6.44 -1.47
N VAL A 60 1.14 -6.43 -2.24
CA VAL A 60 2.42 -7.04 -1.82
C VAL A 60 2.91 -6.53 -0.46
N PRO A 61 3.03 -5.20 -0.21
CA PRO A 61 3.50 -4.73 1.10
C PRO A 61 2.54 -5.05 2.24
N ILE A 62 1.22 -5.09 1.98
CA ILE A 62 0.20 -5.46 2.98
C ILE A 62 0.36 -6.93 3.37
N ILE A 63 0.40 -7.82 2.38
CA ILE A 63 0.53 -9.27 2.60
C ILE A 63 1.86 -9.60 3.28
N TRP A 64 2.95 -8.95 2.85
CA TRP A 64 4.25 -9.12 3.47
C TRP A 64 4.26 -8.68 4.93
N HIS A 65 3.68 -7.51 5.24
CA HIS A 65 3.58 -7.02 6.61
C HIS A 65 2.77 -7.96 7.49
N ALA A 66 1.57 -8.35 7.04
CA ALA A 66 0.69 -9.28 7.75
C ALA A 66 1.33 -10.65 7.99
N ALA A 67 1.99 -11.23 6.98
CA ALA A 67 2.66 -12.52 7.12
C ALA A 67 3.81 -12.46 8.14
N ARG A 68 4.55 -11.34 8.17
CA ARG A 68 5.61 -11.11 9.14
C ARG A 68 5.05 -10.99 10.56
N GLU A 69 4.05 -10.14 10.80
CA GLU A 69 3.47 -9.94 12.14
C GLU A 69 2.87 -11.24 12.69
N LEU A 70 2.13 -11.97 11.85
CA LEU A 70 1.54 -13.25 12.21
C LEU A 70 2.61 -14.28 12.60
N GLY A 71 3.74 -14.31 11.89
CA GLY A 71 4.89 -15.16 12.21
C GLY A 71 5.57 -14.82 13.55
N HIS A 72 5.42 -13.58 14.04
CA HIS A 72 5.92 -13.15 15.36
C HIS A 72 4.89 -13.35 16.47
N GLY A 73 3.69 -13.87 16.15
CA GLY A 73 2.62 -14.12 17.11
C GLY A 73 1.80 -12.87 17.47
N HIS A 74 1.93 -11.79 16.70
CA HIS A 74 1.10 -10.60 16.84
C HIS A 74 -0.07 -10.66 15.84
N MET A 75 -1.25 -10.20 16.25
CA MET A 75 -2.39 -10.01 15.36
C MET A 75 -2.91 -8.59 15.50
N HIS A 76 -2.93 -7.86 14.40
CA HIS A 76 -3.46 -6.52 14.26
C HIS A 76 -4.68 -6.49 13.32
N MET A 77 -5.14 -5.29 12.98
CA MET A 77 -6.27 -5.10 12.06
C MET A 77 -5.89 -5.39 10.60
N ASP A 78 -4.62 -5.20 10.25
CA ASP A 78 -4.12 -5.25 8.87
C ASP A 78 -4.12 -6.68 8.29
N GLU A 79 -4.01 -7.71 9.14
CA GLU A 79 -3.98 -9.11 8.74
C GLU A 79 -5.32 -9.57 8.15
N LEU A 80 -6.44 -9.10 8.72
CA LEU A 80 -7.77 -9.39 8.18
C LEU A 80 -7.94 -8.78 6.78
N VAL A 81 -7.37 -7.59 6.57
CA VAL A 81 -7.40 -6.92 5.27
C VAL A 81 -6.49 -7.62 4.26
N ALA A 82 -5.32 -8.10 4.68
CA ALA A 82 -4.45 -8.92 3.84
C ALA A 82 -5.17 -10.19 3.34
N LEU A 83 -5.93 -10.86 4.21
CA LEU A 83 -6.75 -12.00 3.81
C LEU A 83 -7.85 -11.60 2.82
N ALA A 84 -8.51 -10.46 3.02
CA ALA A 84 -9.51 -9.96 2.09
C ALA A 84 -8.91 -9.69 0.70
N VAL A 85 -7.74 -9.07 0.64
CA VAL A 85 -7.02 -8.81 -0.63
C VAL A 85 -6.67 -10.13 -1.33
N ILE A 86 -6.15 -11.13 -0.61
CA ILE A 86 -5.84 -12.46 -1.17
C ILE A 86 -7.11 -13.13 -1.70
N ALA A 87 -8.21 -13.09 -0.93
CA ALA A 87 -9.49 -13.68 -1.33
C ALA A 87 -10.07 -13.01 -2.59
N SER A 88 -10.04 -11.67 -2.66
CA SER A 88 -10.48 -10.92 -3.84
C SER A 88 -9.63 -11.22 -5.07
N VAL A 89 -8.30 -11.32 -4.92
CA VAL A 89 -7.42 -11.73 -6.03
C VAL A 89 -7.72 -13.15 -6.49
N ALA A 90 -7.94 -14.09 -5.57
CA ALA A 90 -8.31 -15.48 -5.88
C ALA A 90 -9.67 -15.55 -6.60
N ALA A 91 -10.61 -14.68 -6.25
CA ALA A 91 -11.90 -14.53 -6.92
C ALA A 91 -11.81 -13.78 -8.27
N ARG A 92 -10.61 -13.32 -8.68
CA ARG A 92 -10.37 -12.48 -9.86
C ARG A 92 -11.05 -11.11 -9.82
N ASP A 93 -11.43 -10.65 -8.63
CA ASP A 93 -11.92 -9.29 -8.42
C ASP A 93 -10.76 -8.35 -8.06
N TYR A 94 -9.97 -8.01 -9.08
CA TYR A 94 -8.78 -7.17 -8.91
C TYR A 94 -9.14 -5.72 -8.57
N LYS A 95 -10.30 -5.23 -9.01
CA LYS A 95 -10.74 -3.86 -8.70
C LYS A 95 -11.06 -3.72 -7.22
N ALA A 96 -11.83 -4.66 -6.66
CA ALA A 96 -12.10 -4.68 -5.22
C ALA A 96 -10.81 -4.89 -4.42
N ALA A 97 -9.95 -5.84 -4.82
CA ALA A 97 -8.68 -6.08 -4.14
C ALA A 97 -7.80 -4.82 -4.08
N GLY A 98 -7.64 -4.15 -5.22
CA GLY A 98 -6.86 -2.92 -5.32
C GLY A 98 -7.46 -1.77 -4.54
N ALA A 99 -8.79 -1.60 -4.55
CA ALA A 99 -9.48 -0.56 -3.80
C ALA A 99 -9.31 -0.76 -2.28
N VAL A 100 -9.54 -1.97 -1.79
CA VAL A 100 -9.35 -2.32 -0.38
C VAL A 100 -7.90 -2.09 0.05
N ALA A 101 -6.93 -2.55 -0.75
CA ALA A 101 -5.51 -2.34 -0.48
C ALA A 101 -5.13 -0.85 -0.45
N PHE A 102 -5.65 -0.06 -1.39
CA PHE A 102 -5.41 1.38 -1.45
C PHE A 102 -5.93 2.10 -0.20
N PHE A 103 -7.17 1.81 0.20
CA PHE A 103 -7.77 2.45 1.37
C PHE A 103 -7.07 2.06 2.66
N LEU A 104 -6.61 0.81 2.81
CA LEU A 104 -5.81 0.42 3.98
C LEU A 104 -4.53 1.24 4.07
N LEU A 105 -3.75 1.31 2.98
CA LEU A 105 -2.48 2.02 2.98
C LEU A 105 -2.67 3.53 3.18
N LEU A 106 -3.76 4.10 2.66
CA LEU A 106 -4.14 5.48 2.91
C LEU A 106 -4.52 5.72 4.37
N ALA A 107 -5.30 4.82 4.97
CA ALA A 107 -5.67 4.88 6.38
C ALA A 107 -4.43 4.82 7.28
N ASN A 108 -3.51 3.88 7.02
CA ASN A 108 -2.27 3.74 7.78
C ASN A 108 -1.39 4.99 7.66
N LEU A 109 -1.37 5.66 6.50
CA LEU A 109 -0.67 6.93 6.33
C LEU A 109 -1.29 8.05 7.19
N ILE A 110 -2.62 8.15 7.20
CA ILE A 110 -3.35 9.13 8.02
C ILE A 110 -3.13 8.84 9.51
N GLU A 111 -3.20 7.59 9.92
CA GLU A 111 -2.94 7.15 11.30
C GLU A 111 -1.53 7.53 11.74
N THR A 112 -0.52 7.22 10.90
CA THR A 112 0.88 7.57 11.17
C THR A 112 1.07 9.07 11.31
N ARG A 113 0.47 9.88 10.41
CA ARG A 113 0.54 11.34 10.50
C ARG A 113 -0.12 11.89 11.76
N THR A 114 -1.25 11.32 12.15
CA THR A 114 -1.99 11.73 13.35
C THR A 114 -1.23 11.36 14.62
N ALA A 115 -0.65 10.15 14.68
CA ALA A 115 0.17 9.70 15.82
C ALA A 115 1.42 10.58 15.99
N LEU A 116 2.10 10.93 14.89
CA LEU A 116 3.24 11.84 14.90
C LEU A 116 2.86 13.25 15.37
N GLY A 117 1.72 13.77 14.92
CA GLY A 117 1.22 15.08 15.35
C GLY A 117 0.88 15.13 16.85
N ALA A 118 0.25 14.07 17.37
CA ALA A 118 -0.03 13.95 18.79
C ALA A 118 1.26 13.89 19.62
N ARG A 119 2.25 13.12 19.17
CA ARG A 119 3.55 13.00 19.85
C ARG A 119 4.29 14.34 19.92
N ALA A 120 4.30 15.12 18.83
CA ALA A 120 4.95 16.42 18.77
C ALA A 120 4.26 17.51 19.62
N SER A 121 3.06 17.26 20.16
CA SER A 121 2.33 18.23 21.00
C SER A 121 2.54 18.00 22.50
N ILE A 122 3.09 16.84 22.89
CA ILE A 122 3.38 16.48 24.29
C ILE A 122 4.87 16.68 24.61
N GLU A 123 5.71 16.72 23.56
CA GLU A 123 7.11 17.16 23.63
C GLU A 123 7.21 18.69 23.61
#